data_AF-A0A3M1YW43-F1
#
_entry.id   AF-A0A3M1YW43-F1
#
_cell.length_a   1.000
_cell.length_b   1.000
_cell.length_c   1.000
_cell.angle_alpha   90.00
_cell.angle_beta   90.00
_cell.angle_gamma   90.00
#
_symmetry.space_group_name_H-M   'P 1'
#
loop_
_entity.id
_entity.type
_entity.pdbx_description
1 polymer ?
#
loop_
_entity_poly.entity_id
_entity_poly.type
_entity_poly.pdbx_seq_one_letter_code
_entity_poly.pdbx_strand_id
1 'polypeptide(L)'
;ISSGDDTFLLENILKEKSRAAIFYFFHPSLKIKTQFNCSFKDFIMQKIRWAYKSKKSRNTANMFFGALVFITNFSMFFLLLYSLIVQKKLIIALLFFIYKSCIDYLFLNLTAFRLKESIKTTDAWKVAILYPFYVTFVAVASFLPIKVNWKGRKISTFER
;
A
#
# COMPACT_ATOMS: atom_id res chain seq x y z
N ILE A 1 -1.24 -21.22 4.21
CA ILE A 1 -1.79 -19.86 3.90
C ILE A 1 -2.99 -20.03 2.97
N SER A 2 -4.23 -19.79 3.42
CA SER A 2 -5.44 -20.24 2.69
C SER A 2 -6.08 -19.24 1.70
N SER A 3 -5.44 -18.11 1.39
CA SER A 3 -5.83 -17.30 0.24
C SER A 3 -4.75 -16.27 -0.13
N GLY A 4 -4.39 -16.30 -1.42
CA GLY A 4 -3.25 -15.61 -1.98
C GLY A 4 -2.51 -16.42 -3.06
N ASP A 5 -3.16 -17.45 -3.62
CA ASP A 5 -2.58 -18.37 -4.59
C ASP A 5 -1.88 -17.64 -5.72
N ASP A 6 -2.54 -16.69 -6.38
CA ASP A 6 -2.04 -16.15 -7.64
C ASP A 6 -0.66 -15.51 -7.53
N THR A 7 -0.40 -14.68 -6.51
CA THR A 7 0.93 -14.03 -6.39
C THR A 7 2.02 -15.01 -5.98
N PHE A 8 1.72 -15.99 -5.12
CA PHE A 8 2.70 -17.01 -4.72
C PHE A 8 2.94 -18.02 -5.83
N LEU A 9 1.89 -18.36 -6.60
CA LEU A 9 1.96 -19.16 -7.80
C LEU A 9 2.86 -18.48 -8.84
N LEU A 10 2.66 -17.19 -9.11
CA LEU A 10 3.52 -16.43 -10.02
C LEU A 10 4.98 -16.37 -9.51
N GLU A 11 5.19 -16.15 -8.21
CA GLU A 11 6.53 -16.20 -7.59
C GLU A 11 7.18 -17.60 -7.74
N ASN A 12 6.40 -18.67 -7.63
CA ASN A 12 6.90 -20.04 -7.81
C ASN A 12 7.18 -20.34 -9.29
N ILE A 13 6.32 -19.92 -10.21
CA ILE A 13 6.54 -20.05 -11.67
C ILE A 13 7.84 -19.33 -12.09
N LEU A 14 8.07 -18.12 -11.57
CA LEU A 14 9.32 -17.38 -11.81
C LEU A 14 10.56 -18.08 -11.25
N LYS A 15 10.40 -18.95 -10.25
CA LYS A 15 11.50 -19.70 -9.64
C LYS A 15 11.79 -21.01 -10.33
N GLU A 16 10.74 -21.73 -10.71
CA GLU A 16 10.85 -23.07 -11.29
C GLU A 16 11.18 -23.04 -12.79
N LYS A 17 10.83 -21.97 -13.50
CA LYS A 17 11.13 -21.84 -14.94
C LYS A 17 12.13 -20.72 -15.20
N SER A 18 13.38 -21.10 -15.47
CA SER A 18 14.46 -20.21 -15.93
C SER A 18 14.18 -19.48 -17.26
N ARG A 19 13.04 -19.71 -17.92
CA ARG A 19 12.62 -19.08 -19.19
C ARG A 19 11.21 -18.49 -19.19
N ALA A 20 10.44 -18.59 -18.10
CA ALA A 20 9.10 -17.99 -18.09
C ALA A 20 9.20 -16.49 -17.83
N ALA A 21 9.04 -15.69 -18.88
CA ALA A 21 8.95 -14.23 -18.75
C ALA A 21 7.49 -13.83 -18.46
N ILE A 22 7.27 -13.20 -17.30
CA ILE A 22 5.98 -12.61 -16.94
C ILE A 22 6.03 -11.14 -17.33
N PHE A 23 5.10 -10.72 -18.18
CA PHE A 23 4.98 -9.33 -18.61
C PHE A 23 3.69 -8.72 -18.09
N TYR A 24 3.75 -7.45 -17.71
CA TYR A 24 2.56 -6.65 -17.44
C TYR A 24 2.01 -6.13 -18.76
N PHE A 25 0.78 -6.51 -19.08
CA PHE A 25 0.08 -6.02 -20.27
C PHE A 25 -0.92 -4.93 -19.89
N PHE A 26 -0.68 -3.70 -20.35
CA PHE A 26 -1.54 -2.56 -20.10
C PHE A 26 -2.34 -2.23 -21.37
N HIS A 27 -3.64 -2.51 -21.35
CA HIS A 27 -4.53 -2.15 -22.45
C HIS A 27 -5.84 -1.55 -21.93
N PRO A 28 -6.29 -0.38 -22.42
CA PRO A 28 -7.50 0.28 -21.93
C PRO A 28 -8.77 -0.59 -22.00
N SER A 29 -8.87 -1.50 -22.97
CA SER A 29 -10.02 -2.40 -23.10
C SER A 29 -10.08 -3.52 -22.07
N LEU A 30 -8.97 -3.80 -21.37
CA LEU A 30 -8.91 -4.82 -20.31
C LEU A 30 -9.24 -4.25 -18.93
N LYS A 31 -9.72 -3.01 -18.86
CA LYS A 31 -10.09 -2.33 -17.62
C LYS A 31 -11.41 -2.91 -17.09
N ILE A 32 -11.36 -3.46 -15.89
CA ILE A 32 -12.54 -3.98 -15.19
C ILE A 32 -12.92 -3.00 -14.08
N LYS A 33 -14.18 -2.55 -14.07
CA LYS A 33 -14.73 -1.77 -12.95
C LYS A 33 -15.21 -2.73 -11.86
N THR A 34 -14.74 -2.54 -10.64
CA THR A 34 -15.17 -3.31 -9.47
C THR A 34 -15.94 -2.40 -8.54
N GLN A 35 -16.97 -2.93 -7.88
CA GLN A 35 -17.72 -2.20 -6.87
C GLN A 35 -16.99 -2.27 -5.52
N PHE A 36 -16.96 -1.15 -4.82
CA PHE A 36 -16.48 -1.11 -3.44
C PHE A 36 -17.62 -1.51 -2.50
N ASN A 37 -17.82 -2.82 -2.32
CA ASN A 37 -18.93 -3.38 -1.52
C ASN A 37 -18.52 -3.76 -0.09
N CYS A 38 -17.49 -3.10 0.46
CA CYS A 38 -16.94 -3.41 1.77
C CYS A 38 -17.16 -2.25 2.75
N SER A 39 -17.42 -2.55 4.02
CA SER A 39 -17.39 -1.53 5.07
C SER A 39 -15.97 -0.99 5.26
N PHE A 40 -15.82 0.19 5.89
CA PHE A 40 -14.49 0.73 6.22
C PHE A 40 -13.66 -0.24 7.08
N LYS A 41 -14.32 -0.95 8.00
CA LYS A 41 -13.68 -1.98 8.82
C LYS A 41 -13.15 -3.14 7.97
N ASP A 42 -13.96 -3.63 7.01
CA ASP A 42 -13.55 -4.71 6.11
C ASP A 42 -12.39 -4.29 5.22
N PHE A 43 -12.40 -3.04 4.76
CA PHE A 43 -11.30 -2.44 4.00
C PHE A 43 -9.99 -2.45 4.80
N ILE A 44 -10.00 -1.95 6.04
CA ILE A 44 -8.82 -1.95 6.90
C ILE A 44 -8.31 -3.37 7.16
N MET A 45 -9.22 -4.30 7.48
CA MET A 45 -8.87 -5.70 7.73
C MET A 45 -8.25 -6.38 6.49
N GLN A 46 -8.76 -6.08 5.30
CA GLN A 46 -8.17 -6.54 4.05
C GLN A 46 -6.75 -6.02 3.85
N LYS A 47 -6.48 -4.75 4.19
CA LYS A 47 -5.17 -4.11 4.03
C LYS A 47 -4.15 -4.62 5.04
N ILE A 48 -4.54 -4.80 6.30
CA ILE A 48 -3.72 -5.45 7.34
C ILE A 48 -3.30 -6.85 6.87
N ARG A 49 -4.25 -7.61 6.30
CA ARG A 49 -3.96 -8.94 5.76
C ARG A 49 -2.97 -8.89 4.58
N TRP A 50 -3.11 -7.94 3.67
CA TRP A 50 -2.17 -7.78 2.55
C TRP A 50 -0.77 -7.44 3.05
N ALA A 51 -0.65 -6.51 4.01
CA ALA A 51 0.62 -6.15 4.63
C ALA A 51 1.28 -7.35 5.32
N TYR A 52 0.51 -8.14 6.06
CA TYR A 52 1.03 -9.37 6.67
C TYR A 52 1.52 -10.37 5.63
N LYS A 53 0.78 -10.55 4.52
CA LYS A 53 1.18 -11.47 3.44
C LYS A 53 2.51 -11.07 2.81
N SER A 54 2.76 -9.77 2.65
CA SER A 54 4.02 -9.26 2.09
C SER A 54 5.25 -9.72 2.88
N LYS A 55 5.13 -9.99 4.19
CA LYS A 55 6.21 -10.56 5.02
C LYS A 55 6.65 -11.97 4.56
N LYS A 56 5.74 -12.73 3.93
CA LYS A 56 6.01 -14.09 3.43
C LYS A 56 6.32 -14.12 1.93
N SER A 57 6.15 -13.00 1.21
CA SER A 57 6.55 -12.88 -0.20
C SER A 57 8.07 -12.98 -0.30
N ARG A 58 8.56 -13.70 -1.30
CA ARG A 58 10.00 -13.84 -1.55
C ARG A 58 10.51 -12.80 -2.55
N ASN A 59 9.68 -11.84 -2.98
CA ASN A 59 10.04 -10.77 -3.90
C ASN A 59 10.69 -9.60 -3.16
N THR A 60 12.01 -9.48 -3.29
CA THR A 60 12.82 -8.45 -2.62
C THR A 60 12.49 -7.04 -3.07
N ALA A 61 12.14 -6.82 -4.34
CA ALA A 61 11.76 -5.52 -4.85
C ALA A 61 10.46 -5.01 -4.21
N ASN A 62 9.45 -5.89 -4.09
CA ASN A 62 8.19 -5.55 -3.42
C ASN A 62 8.41 -5.20 -1.95
N MET A 63 9.27 -5.95 -1.27
CA MET A 63 9.63 -5.68 0.12
C MET A 63 10.36 -4.33 0.26
N PHE A 64 11.29 -4.01 -0.64
CA PHE A 64 12.01 -2.74 -0.67
C PHE A 64 11.06 -1.55 -0.86
N PHE A 65 10.21 -1.58 -1.88
CA PHE A 65 9.24 -0.49 -2.11
C PHE A 65 8.23 -0.37 -0.97
N GLY A 66 7.78 -1.50 -0.41
CA GLY A 66 6.92 -1.50 0.77
C GLY A 66 7.58 -0.85 1.99
N ALA A 67 8.85 -1.17 2.26
CA ALA A 67 9.62 -0.55 3.33
C ALA A 67 9.86 0.95 3.08
N LEU A 68 10.17 1.35 1.85
CA LEU A 68 10.36 2.75 1.48
C LEU A 68 9.08 3.57 1.71
N VAL A 69 7.93 3.06 1.25
CA VAL A 69 6.62 3.69 1.49
C VAL A 69 6.31 3.76 2.98
N PHE A 70 6.60 2.72 3.76
CA PHE A 70 6.41 2.75 5.21
C PHE A 70 7.29 3.80 5.88
N ILE A 71 8.61 3.78 5.65
CA ILE A 71 9.57 4.69 6.29
C ILE A 71 9.23 6.15 5.99
N THR A 72 8.94 6.47 4.72
CA THR A 72 8.58 7.84 4.32
C THR A 72 7.31 8.34 5.01
N ASN A 73 6.26 7.53 5.06
CA ASN A 73 5.00 7.89 5.71
C ASN A 73 5.10 7.90 7.24
N PHE A 74 5.89 6.99 7.82
CA PHE A 74 6.19 6.95 9.25
C PHE A 74 6.95 8.21 9.67
N SER A 75 8.04 8.56 8.97
CA SER A 75 8.79 9.80 9.22
C SER A 75 7.90 11.03 9.11
N MET A 76 7.00 11.08 8.11
CA MET A 76 6.03 12.16 7.96
C MET A 76 5.10 12.28 9.19
N PHE A 77 4.55 11.16 9.66
CA PHE A 77 3.70 11.11 10.85
C PHE A 77 4.43 11.61 12.11
N PHE A 78 5.65 11.13 12.35
CA PHE A 78 6.44 11.55 13.51
C PHE A 78 6.89 13.02 13.43
N LEU A 79 7.26 13.51 12.24
CA LEU A 79 7.59 14.92 12.03
C LEU A 79 6.41 15.84 12.33
N LEU A 80 5.19 15.44 11.98
CA LEU A 80 3.97 16.18 12.33
C LEU A 80 3.72 16.19 13.84
N LEU A 81 3.84 15.04 14.51
CA LEU A 81 3.68 15.00 15.97
C LEU A 81 4.73 15.85 16.67
N TYR A 82 5.97 15.80 16.22
CA TYR A 82 7.07 16.58 16.79
C TYR A 82 6.90 18.09 16.57
N SER A 83 6.40 18.50 15.39
CA SER A 83 6.19 19.93 15.11
C SER A 83 5.07 20.56 15.93
N LEU A 84 4.10 19.77 16.41
CA LEU A 84 3.06 20.24 17.34
C LEU A 84 3.65 20.62 18.71
N ILE A 85 4.72 19.95 19.14
CA ILE A 85 5.42 20.22 20.40
C ILE A 85 6.42 21.37 20.21
N VAL A 86 7.12 21.40 19.08
CA VAL A 86 8.14 22.41 18.76
C VAL A 86 7.72 23.22 17.54
N GLN A 87 7.00 24.32 17.77
CA GLN A 87 6.41 25.17 16.71
C GLN A 87 7.42 25.60 15.63
N LYS A 88 8.70 25.83 15.99
CA LYS A 88 9.77 26.20 15.04
C LYS A 88 10.07 25.13 13.98
N LYS A 89 9.52 23.92 14.09
CA LYS A 89 9.77 22.79 13.17
C LYS A 89 8.58 22.50 12.23
N LEU A 90 7.48 23.24 12.34
CA LEU A 90 6.31 23.06 11.46
C LEU A 90 6.65 23.29 9.99
N ILE A 91 7.48 24.29 9.69
CA ILE A 91 7.94 24.59 8.31
C ILE A 91 8.65 23.38 7.70
N ILE A 92 9.52 22.70 8.46
CA ILE A 92 10.25 21.51 7.99
C ILE A 92 9.27 20.37 7.69
N ALA A 93 8.30 20.14 8.57
CA ALA A 93 7.27 19.13 8.35
C ALA A 93 6.42 19.42 7.10
N LEU A 94 6.05 20.69 6.88
CA LEU A 94 5.31 21.12 5.69
C LEU A 94 6.12 20.98 4.40
N LEU A 95 7.40 21.37 4.41
CA LEU A 95 8.27 21.21 3.24
C LEU A 95 8.45 19.73 2.90
N PHE A 96 8.68 18.88 3.89
CA PHE A 96 8.77 17.44 3.70
C PHE A 96 7.45 16.86 3.16
N PHE A 97 6.31 17.30 3.69
CA PHE A 97 4.98 16.90 3.21
C PHE A 97 4.78 17.24 1.74
N ILE A 98 5.05 18.47 1.34
CA ILE A 98 4.86 18.95 -0.03
C ILE A 98 5.77 18.18 -0.96
N TYR A 99 7.06 18.09 -0.63
CA TYR A 99 8.04 17.37 -1.45
C TYR A 99 7.63 15.91 -1.68
N LYS A 100 7.28 15.20 -0.61
CA LYS A 100 6.81 13.81 -0.67
C LYS A 100 5.53 13.70 -1.49
N SER A 101 4.55 14.58 -1.24
CA SER A 101 3.26 14.55 -1.94
C SER A 101 3.40 14.83 -3.44
N CYS A 102 4.35 15.69 -3.84
CA CYS A 102 4.70 15.90 -5.25
C CYS A 102 5.23 14.61 -5.88
N ILE A 103 6.13 13.89 -5.22
CA ILE A 103 6.64 12.61 -5.74
C ILE A 103 5.51 11.60 -5.89
N ASP A 104 4.70 11.39 -4.85
CA ASP A 104 3.56 10.47 -4.91
C ASP A 104 2.59 10.84 -6.02
N TYR A 105 2.30 12.14 -6.19
CA TYR A 105 1.43 12.64 -7.25
C TYR A 105 2.01 12.39 -8.65
N LEU A 106 3.32 12.53 -8.84
CA LEU A 106 3.99 12.21 -10.12
C LEU A 106 3.80 10.73 -10.49
N PHE A 107 4.03 9.82 -9.55
CA PHE A 107 3.81 8.37 -9.78
C PHE A 107 2.34 8.05 -10.04
N LEU A 108 1.44 8.66 -9.29
CA LEU A 108 0.01 8.49 -9.43
C LEU A 108 -0.48 8.97 -10.81
N ASN A 109 -0.02 10.14 -11.24
CA ASN A 109 -0.38 10.73 -12.54
C ASN A 109 0.23 9.95 -13.72
N LEU A 110 1.47 9.46 -13.59
CA LEU A 110 2.09 8.58 -14.58
C LEU A 110 1.26 7.29 -14.78
N THR A 111 0.75 6.73 -13.68
CA THR A 111 -0.10 5.53 -13.71
C THR A 111 -1.46 5.84 -14.35
N ALA A 112 -2.06 6.97 -14.00
CA ALA A 112 -3.32 7.43 -14.58
C ALA A 112 -3.21 7.64 -16.10
N PHE A 113 -2.13 8.29 -16.54
CA PHE A 113 -1.83 8.49 -17.95
C PHE A 113 -1.75 7.18 -18.73
N ARG A 114 -1.01 6.19 -18.19
CA ARG A 114 -0.91 4.84 -18.80
C ARG A 114 -2.25 4.12 -18.87
N LEU A 115 -3.14 4.35 -17.89
CA LEU A 115 -4.48 3.76 -17.85
C LEU A 115 -5.52 4.57 -18.61
N LYS A 116 -5.15 5.71 -19.23
CA LYS A 116 -6.08 6.68 -19.84
C LYS A 116 -7.20 7.08 -18.88
N GLU A 117 -6.84 7.32 -17.63
CA GLU A 117 -7.72 7.82 -16.57
C GLU A 117 -7.24 9.21 -16.13
N SER A 118 -8.17 10.01 -15.62
CA SER A 118 -7.84 11.30 -15.01
C SER A 118 -8.02 11.23 -13.50
N ILE A 119 -7.06 11.81 -12.78
CA ILE A 119 -7.12 11.91 -11.32
C ILE A 119 -7.32 13.37 -10.98
N LYS A 120 -8.37 13.65 -10.21
CA LYS A 120 -8.61 14.99 -9.70
C LYS A 120 -7.51 15.33 -8.70
N THR A 121 -6.85 16.45 -8.93
CA THR A 121 -5.80 16.98 -8.03
C THR A 121 -6.31 17.15 -6.61
N THR A 122 -7.57 17.58 -6.45
CA THR A 122 -8.22 17.72 -5.14
C THR A 122 -8.33 16.40 -4.39
N ASP A 123 -8.63 15.30 -5.07
CA ASP A 123 -8.73 13.97 -4.44
C ASP A 123 -7.33 13.42 -4.11
N ALA A 124 -6.33 13.70 -4.95
CA ALA A 124 -4.94 13.37 -4.65
C ALA A 124 -4.44 14.05 -3.37
N TRP A 125 -4.77 15.33 -3.16
CA TRP A 125 -4.42 16.05 -1.94
C TRP A 125 -5.14 15.50 -0.69
N LYS A 126 -6.43 15.15 -0.78
CA LYS A 126 -7.15 14.49 0.32
C LYS A 126 -6.48 13.18 0.71
N VAL A 127 -6.09 12.37 -0.28
CA VAL A 127 -5.36 11.13 -0.04
C VAL A 127 -4.00 11.44 0.58
N ALA A 128 -3.24 12.40 0.06
CA ALA A 128 -1.92 12.75 0.57
C ALA A 128 -1.93 13.10 2.07
N ILE A 129 -2.97 13.79 2.56
CA ILE A 129 -3.13 14.11 3.98
C ILE A 129 -3.43 12.87 4.83
N LEU A 130 -4.37 12.02 4.37
CA LEU A 130 -4.80 10.83 5.13
C LEU A 130 -3.79 9.68 5.09
N TYR A 131 -2.99 9.61 4.02
CA TYR A 131 -2.15 8.46 3.71
C TYR A 131 -1.06 8.18 4.75
N PRO A 132 -0.32 9.17 5.29
CA PRO A 132 0.67 8.93 6.35
C PRO A 132 0.10 8.23 7.58
N PHE A 133 -1.11 8.62 8.01
CA PHE A 133 -1.79 8.02 9.15
C PHE A 133 -2.26 6.60 8.84
N TYR A 134 -2.94 6.43 7.70
CA TYR A 134 -3.49 5.14 7.26
C TYR A 134 -2.38 4.10 7.03
N VAL A 135 -1.32 4.44 6.30
CA VAL A 135 -0.21 3.52 6.00
C VAL A 135 0.51 3.12 7.27
N THR A 136 0.83 4.08 8.13
CA THR A 136 1.50 3.81 9.41
C THR A 136 0.66 2.89 10.28
N PHE A 137 -0.65 3.18 10.41
CA PHE A 137 -1.57 2.33 11.16
C PHE A 137 -1.63 0.90 10.62
N VAL A 138 -1.87 0.72 9.31
CA VAL A 138 -1.96 -0.61 8.70
C VAL A 138 -0.66 -1.39 8.83
N ALA A 139 0.48 -0.74 8.62
CA ALA A 139 1.79 -1.38 8.74
C ALA A 139 2.05 -1.85 10.18
N VAL A 140 1.84 -0.98 11.19
CA VAL A 140 2.01 -1.34 12.61
C VAL A 140 1.03 -2.44 13.01
N ALA A 141 -0.24 -2.32 12.62
CA ALA A 141 -1.27 -3.31 12.90
C ALA A 141 -0.96 -4.68 12.27
N SER A 142 -0.25 -4.73 11.14
CA SER A 142 0.16 -5.99 10.48
C SER A 142 1.17 -6.82 11.28
N PHE A 143 1.89 -6.20 12.22
CA PHE A 143 2.79 -6.91 13.15
C PHE A 143 2.06 -7.47 14.37
N LEU A 144 0.85 -7.00 14.66
CA LEU A 144 0.05 -7.45 15.79
C LEU A 144 -0.75 -8.71 15.44
N PRO A 145 -1.04 -9.60 16.42
CA PRO A 145 -1.84 -10.81 16.21
C PRO A 145 -3.34 -10.50 16.08
N ILE A 146 -3.71 -9.82 14.99
CA ILE A 146 -5.10 -9.46 14.68
C ILE A 146 -5.75 -10.62 13.92
N LYS A 147 -6.89 -11.13 14.41
CA LYS A 147 -7.70 -12.13 13.70
C LYS A 147 -8.47 -11.43 12.58
N VAL A 148 -8.19 -11.79 11.33
CA VAL A 148 -8.87 -11.22 10.16
C VAL A 148 -9.94 -12.20 9.69
N ASN A 149 -11.21 -11.79 9.78
CA ASN A 149 -12.31 -12.51 9.15
C ASN A 149 -12.39 -12.09 7.68
N TRP A 150 -12.35 -13.06 6.77
CA TRP A 150 -12.42 -12.80 5.33
C TRP A 150 -13.42 -13.73 4.67
N LYS A 151 -14.51 -13.19 4.10
CA LYS A 151 -15.55 -13.94 3.39
C LYS A 151 -16.01 -15.19 4.17
N GLY A 152 -16.34 -15.03 5.45
CA GLY A 152 -16.77 -16.13 6.33
C GLY A 152 -15.65 -17.05 6.85
N ARG A 153 -14.40 -16.91 6.38
CA ARG A 153 -13.26 -17.68 6.89
C ARG A 153 -12.51 -16.88 7.96
N LYS A 154 -12.28 -17.49 9.13
CA LYS A 154 -11.35 -16.98 10.14
C LYS A 154 -9.94 -17.23 9.62
N ILE A 155 -9.24 -16.18 9.20
CA ILE A 155 -7.83 -16.27 8.83
C ILE A 155 -7.05 -15.77 10.03
N SER A 156 -6.38 -16.70 10.71
CA SER A 156 -5.46 -16.28 11.74
C SER A 156 -4.17 -15.80 11.06
N THR A 157 -3.85 -14.53 11.32
CA THR A 157 -2.63 -13.87 10.85
C THR A 157 -1.40 -14.41 11.60
N PHE A 158 -1.61 -15.31 12.56
CA PHE A 158 -0.57 -16.03 13.30
C PHE A 158 -1.01 -17.49 13.41
N GLU A 159 -0.74 -18.28 12.38
CA GLU A 159 -0.60 -19.73 12.53
C GLU A 159 0.89 -19.96 12.83
N ARG A 160 1.20 -20.24 14.10
CA ARG A 160 2.38 -21.02 14.46
C ARG A 160 2.08 -22.48 14.16
#